data_AF-N8WUH0-F1
#
_entry.id   AF-N8WUH0-F1
#
_cell.length_a   1.000
_cell.length_b   1.000
_cell.length_c   1.000
_cell.angle_alpha   90.00
_cell.angle_beta   90.00
_cell.angle_gamma   90.00
#
_symmetry.space_group_name_H-M   'P 1'
#
loop_
_entity.id
_entity.type
_entity.pdbx_description
1 polymer ?
#
loop_
_entity_poly.entity_id
_entity_poly.type
_entity_poly.pdbx_seq_one_letter_code
_entity_poly.pdbx_strand_id
1 'polypeptide(L)'
;MDIKEKQARWALEKPLFEAEFIHSHLLPFFNFNENTGDYEIKSECVSNTDDEDRKVAYEALNTGWVMWLRAKRDAKAQAVPEWIETAIQPPEEGQKVIISGIYGVGIAEFSYLYKDEFVMYDMGASNPILSKDQVKFWQPLPDAPQEPAND
;
A
#
# COMPACT_ATOMS: atom_id res chain seq x y z
N MET A 1 -4.01 -11.09 -11.50
CA MET A 1 -4.62 -9.80 -11.89
C MET A 1 -4.86 -9.83 -13.38
N ASP A 2 -6.13 -9.72 -13.77
CA ASP A 2 -6.59 -9.74 -15.15
C ASP A 2 -6.08 -8.51 -15.93
N ILE A 3 -6.01 -8.59 -17.27
CA ILE A 3 -5.55 -7.46 -18.10
C ILE A 3 -6.49 -6.26 -17.96
N LYS A 4 -7.80 -6.48 -17.79
CA LYS A 4 -8.77 -5.38 -17.60
C LYS A 4 -8.56 -4.68 -16.26
N GLU A 5 -8.23 -5.43 -15.21
CA GLU A 5 -7.89 -4.86 -13.90
C GLU A 5 -6.60 -4.03 -13.98
N LYS A 6 -5.59 -4.51 -14.72
CA LYS A 6 -4.37 -3.76 -14.96
C LYS A 6 -4.64 -2.48 -15.75
N GLN A 7 -5.42 -2.55 -16.82
CA GLN A 7 -5.81 -1.40 -17.64
C GLN A 7 -6.58 -0.35 -16.84
N ALA A 8 -7.54 -0.76 -16.02
CA ALA A 8 -8.27 0.15 -15.13
C ALA A 8 -7.32 0.87 -14.16
N ARG A 9 -6.35 0.16 -13.58
CA ARG A 9 -5.33 0.76 -12.73
C ARG A 9 -4.43 1.72 -13.51
N TRP A 10 -3.98 1.33 -14.69
CA TRP A 10 -3.14 2.19 -15.53
C TRP A 10 -3.87 3.47 -15.96
N ALA A 11 -5.16 3.39 -16.28
CA ALA A 11 -5.97 4.55 -16.62
C ALA A 11 -6.04 5.59 -15.48
N LEU A 12 -5.99 5.14 -14.22
CA LEU A 12 -5.95 6.02 -13.05
C LEU A 12 -4.54 6.55 -12.76
N GLU A 13 -3.53 5.67 -12.79
CA GLU A 13 -2.17 6.00 -12.38
C GLU A 13 -1.38 6.77 -13.44
N LYS A 14 -1.64 6.51 -14.73
CA LYS A 14 -0.94 7.15 -15.85
C LYS A 14 -0.98 8.68 -15.79
N PRO A 15 -2.14 9.36 -15.71
CA PRO A 15 -2.16 10.82 -15.67
C PRO A 15 -1.47 11.39 -14.43
N LEU A 16 -1.48 10.67 -13.30
CA LEU A 16 -0.78 11.08 -12.08
C LEU A 16 0.73 10.98 -12.26
N PHE A 17 1.21 9.88 -12.84
CA PHE A 17 2.61 9.70 -13.18
C PHE A 17 3.08 10.74 -14.19
N GLU A 18 2.35 10.95 -15.29
CA GLU A 18 2.71 11.92 -16.33
C GLU A 18 2.80 13.36 -15.80
N ALA A 19 1.97 13.72 -14.81
CA ALA A 19 2.01 15.04 -14.15
C ALA A 19 3.26 15.23 -13.27
N GLU A 20 3.74 14.16 -12.63
CA GLU A 20 4.89 14.18 -11.71
C GLU A 20 6.22 13.81 -12.39
N PHE A 21 6.17 13.35 -13.64
CA PHE A 21 7.36 12.89 -14.35
C PHE A 21 8.30 14.06 -14.68
N ILE A 22 9.52 14.01 -14.12
CA ILE A 22 10.53 15.07 -14.21
C ILE A 22 10.88 15.41 -15.67
N HIS A 23 10.81 14.43 -16.57
CA HIS A 23 11.05 14.62 -17.99
C HIS A 23 9.75 14.67 -18.81
N SER A 24 8.72 15.36 -18.30
CA SER A 24 7.42 15.51 -18.97
C SER A 24 7.49 16.02 -20.41
N HIS A 25 8.53 16.79 -20.76
CA HIS A 25 8.82 17.23 -22.12
C HIS A 25 9.10 16.07 -23.11
N LEU A 26 9.38 14.86 -22.62
CA LEU A 26 9.56 13.66 -23.44
C LEU A 26 8.22 12.99 -23.80
N LEU A 27 7.17 13.16 -22.99
CA LEU A 27 5.88 12.50 -23.19
C LEU A 27 5.28 12.68 -24.59
N PRO A 28 5.39 13.84 -25.27
CA PRO A 28 4.87 14.01 -26.62
C PRO A 28 5.43 13.05 -27.67
N PHE A 29 6.59 12.42 -27.42
CA PHE A 29 7.24 11.47 -28.34
C PHE A 29 6.80 10.01 -28.14
N PHE A 30 5.95 9.73 -27.16
CA PHE A 30 5.55 8.37 -26.81
C PHE A 30 4.04 8.16 -26.89
N ASN A 31 3.64 6.92 -27.14
CA ASN A 31 2.30 6.40 -26.97
C ASN A 31 2.32 5.37 -25.84
N PHE A 32 1.28 5.34 -25.01
CA PHE A 32 1.14 4.29 -24.01
C PHE A 32 0.41 3.10 -24.63
N ASN A 33 1.03 1.92 -24.63
CA ASN A 33 0.42 0.69 -25.10
C ASN A 33 -0.38 0.05 -23.97
N GLU A 34 -1.71 0.18 -24.01
CA GLU A 34 -2.62 -0.36 -23.00
C GLU A 34 -2.68 -1.90 -22.97
N ASN A 35 -2.09 -2.59 -23.93
CA ASN A 35 -2.04 -4.05 -23.95
C ASN A 35 -0.82 -4.60 -23.20
N THR A 36 0.30 -3.87 -23.24
CA THR A 36 1.55 -4.26 -22.57
C THR A 36 1.75 -3.52 -21.25
N GLY A 37 1.25 -2.29 -21.16
CA GLY A 37 1.44 -1.40 -20.02
C GLY A 37 2.72 -0.56 -20.09
N ASP A 38 3.32 -0.45 -21.27
CA ASP A 38 4.59 0.25 -21.53
C ASP A 38 4.41 1.44 -22.48
N TYR A 39 5.33 2.40 -22.40
CA TYR A 39 5.43 3.50 -23.36
C TYR A 39 6.26 3.08 -24.58
N GLU A 40 5.72 3.31 -25.76
CA GLU A 40 6.33 3.05 -27.06
C GLU A 40 6.62 4.37 -27.77
N ILE A 41 7.73 4.43 -28.49
CA ILE A 41 8.07 5.63 -29.26
C ILE A 41 7.13 5.74 -30.46
N LYS A 42 6.59 6.93 -30.68
CA LYS A 42 5.76 7.24 -31.84
C LYS A 42 6.52 6.99 -33.14
N SER A 43 5.86 6.36 -34.11
CA SER A 43 6.50 6.00 -35.39
C SER A 43 7.00 7.23 -36.16
N GLU A 44 6.31 8.38 -36.03
CA GLU A 44 6.73 9.67 -36.58
C GLU A 44 8.01 10.25 -35.95
N CYS A 45 8.41 9.77 -34.77
CA CYS A 45 9.62 10.21 -34.06
C CYS A 45 10.83 9.34 -34.37
N VAL A 46 10.66 8.27 -35.15
CA VAL A 46 11.73 7.31 -35.46
C VAL A 46 12.77 7.87 -36.43
N SER A 47 12.44 8.89 -37.24
CA SER A 47 13.33 9.40 -38.31
C SER A 47 14.23 10.58 -37.94
N ASN A 48 14.09 11.19 -36.76
CA ASN A 48 14.61 12.55 -36.49
C ASN A 48 15.60 12.67 -35.32
N THR A 49 16.01 11.58 -34.68
CA THR A 49 16.88 11.58 -33.47
C THR A 49 17.91 10.46 -33.51
N ASP A 50 19.07 10.69 -32.87
CA ASP A 50 20.10 9.67 -32.68
C ASP A 50 19.52 8.47 -31.91
N ASP A 51 19.91 7.26 -32.31
CA ASP A 51 19.34 6.02 -31.79
C ASP A 51 19.57 5.87 -30.27
N GLU A 52 20.68 6.42 -29.77
CA GLU A 52 21.05 6.39 -28.34
C GLU A 52 20.17 7.31 -27.50
N ASP A 53 19.93 8.56 -27.93
CA ASP A 53 19.07 9.50 -27.20
C ASP A 53 17.64 8.96 -27.09
N ARG A 54 17.16 8.32 -28.16
CA ARG A 54 15.85 7.68 -28.21
C ARG A 54 15.76 6.51 -27.22
N LYS A 55 16.82 5.70 -27.14
CA LYS A 55 16.91 4.58 -26.20
C LYS A 55 16.91 5.06 -24.75
N VAL A 56 17.70 6.08 -24.43
CA VAL A 56 17.75 6.67 -23.08
C VAL A 56 16.40 7.24 -22.68
N ALA A 57 15.71 7.95 -23.57
CA ALA A 57 14.38 8.49 -23.30
C ALA A 57 13.34 7.39 -23.03
N TYR A 58 13.37 6.31 -23.83
CA TYR A 58 12.50 5.15 -23.64
C TYR A 58 12.76 4.46 -22.29
N GLU A 59 14.02 4.23 -21.95
CA GLU A 59 14.41 3.55 -20.72
C GLU A 59 14.05 4.38 -19.48
N ALA A 60 14.29 5.69 -19.52
CA ALA A 60 13.97 6.61 -18.43
C ALA A 60 12.46 6.65 -18.13
N LEU A 61 11.64 6.76 -19.18
CA LEU A 61 10.19 6.84 -19.03
C LEU A 61 9.60 5.53 -18.49
N ASN A 62 9.97 4.39 -19.09
CA ASN A 62 9.44 3.09 -18.67
C ASN A 62 9.95 2.67 -17.29
N THR A 63 11.21 2.97 -16.96
CA THR A 63 11.76 2.74 -15.62
C THR A 63 11.04 3.60 -14.58
N GLY A 64 10.84 4.89 -14.87
CA GLY A 64 10.07 5.78 -14.00
C GLY A 64 8.65 5.26 -13.75
N TRP A 65 7.97 4.81 -14.81
CA TRP A 65 6.63 4.23 -14.72
C TRP A 65 6.57 2.97 -13.84
N VAL A 66 7.50 2.03 -14.05
CA VAL A 66 7.57 0.81 -13.24
C VAL A 66 7.85 1.13 -11.77
N MET A 67 8.76 2.08 -11.50
CA MET A 67 9.06 2.51 -10.13
C MET A 67 7.87 3.20 -9.46
N TRP A 68 7.11 4.02 -10.20
CA TRP A 68 5.87 4.64 -9.72
C TRP A 68 4.86 3.59 -9.25
N LEU A 69 4.58 2.59 -10.11
CA LEU A 69 3.63 1.53 -9.79
C LEU A 69 4.09 0.69 -8.59
N ARG A 70 5.40 0.43 -8.47
CA ARG A 70 5.97 -0.27 -7.30
C ARG A 70 5.79 0.55 -6.03
N ALA A 71 6.17 1.83 -6.05
CA ALA A 71 6.04 2.72 -4.89
C ALA A 71 4.58 2.82 -4.40
N LYS A 72 3.60 2.88 -5.30
CA LYS A 72 2.17 2.88 -4.94
C LYS A 72 1.71 1.55 -4.34
N ARG A 73 2.20 0.42 -4.87
CA ARG A 73 1.94 -0.91 -4.28
C ARG A 73 2.54 -1.01 -2.89
N ASP A 74 3.78 -0.57 -2.73
CA ASP A 74 4.51 -0.67 -1.47
C ASP A 74 3.94 0.30 -0.43
N ALA A 75 3.53 1.51 -0.81
CA ALA A 75 2.82 2.45 0.08
C ALA A 75 1.49 1.87 0.59
N LYS A 76 0.76 1.13 -0.25
CA LYS A 76 -0.45 0.41 0.18
C LYS A 76 -0.13 -0.76 1.11
N ALA A 77 1.01 -1.44 0.92
CA ALA A 77 1.46 -2.53 1.78
C ALA A 77 2.10 -2.04 3.10
N GLN A 78 2.63 -0.83 3.12
CA GLN A 78 3.24 -0.16 4.28
C GLN A 78 2.30 0.82 4.97
N ALA A 79 1.00 0.81 4.65
CA ALA A 79 0.03 1.60 5.38
C ALA A 79 0.08 1.16 6.85
N VAL A 80 0.76 1.96 7.69
CA VAL A 80 0.75 1.80 9.14
C VAL A 80 -0.72 1.86 9.53
N PRO A 81 -1.29 0.79 10.10
CA PRO A 81 -2.70 0.79 10.43
C PRO A 81 -3.00 1.99 11.33
N GLU A 82 -3.98 2.80 10.95
CA GLU A 82 -4.41 3.93 11.78
C GLU A 82 -4.90 3.39 13.13
N TRP A 83 -4.52 4.07 14.21
CA TRP A 83 -4.97 3.73 15.55
C TRP A 83 -6.48 4.00 15.66
N ILE A 84 -7.25 2.94 15.89
CA ILE A 84 -8.71 2.99 16.03
C ILE A 84 -9.05 3.21 17.50
N GLU A 85 -9.87 4.22 17.79
CA GLU A 85 -10.40 4.43 19.14
C GLU A 85 -11.33 3.28 19.54
N THR A 86 -10.99 2.56 20.62
CA THR A 86 -11.76 1.41 21.10
C THR A 86 -13.21 1.78 21.46
N ALA A 87 -13.44 3.04 21.84
CA ALA A 87 -14.78 3.56 22.14
C ALA A 87 -15.66 3.76 20.90
N ILE A 88 -15.06 4.03 19.74
CA ILE A 88 -15.75 4.21 18.46
C ILE A 88 -16.03 2.84 17.84
N GLN A 89 -14.99 2.02 17.77
CA GLN A 89 -15.06 0.70 17.16
C GLN A 89 -14.18 -0.26 17.97
N PRO A 90 -14.75 -1.22 18.72
CA PRO A 90 -13.97 -2.26 19.38
C PRO A 90 -13.48 -3.29 18.34
N PRO A 91 -12.37 -4.01 18.62
CA PRO A 91 -11.97 -5.19 17.87
C PRO A 91 -13.04 -6.29 17.82
N GLU A 92 -12.87 -7.25 16.93
CA GLU A 92 -13.72 -8.45 16.88
C GLU A 92 -13.37 -9.42 18.02
N GLU A 93 -14.36 -10.23 18.44
CA GLU A 93 -14.16 -11.25 19.48
C GLU A 93 -13.11 -12.28 19.04
N GLY A 94 -12.11 -12.53 19.89
CA GLY A 94 -10.97 -13.40 19.61
C GLY A 94 -9.88 -12.77 18.74
N GLN A 95 -10.03 -11.51 18.31
CA GLN A 95 -9.04 -10.83 17.48
C GLN A 95 -7.80 -10.46 18.32
N LYS A 96 -6.62 -10.82 17.80
CA LYS A 96 -5.34 -10.35 18.34
C LYS A 96 -4.98 -9.01 17.70
N VAL A 97 -4.77 -8.01 18.54
CA VAL A 97 -4.54 -6.62 18.13
C VAL A 97 -3.38 -6.04 18.90
N ILE A 98 -2.77 -4.99 18.35
CA ILE A 98 -1.87 -4.13 19.10
C ILE A 98 -2.72 -3.09 19.80
N ILE A 99 -2.48 -2.87 21.09
CA ILE A 99 -3.19 -1.89 21.91
C ILE A 99 -2.29 -0.76 22.36
N SER A 100 -2.86 0.41 22.57
CA SER A 100 -2.27 1.51 23.32
C SER A 100 -3.11 1.74 24.58
N GLY A 101 -2.60 1.25 25.71
CA GLY A 101 -3.26 1.32 27.00
C GLY A 101 -2.47 2.12 28.04
N ILE A 102 -2.99 2.13 29.27
CA ILE A 102 -2.38 2.85 30.40
C ILE A 102 -0.94 2.41 30.74
N TYR A 103 -0.58 1.17 30.37
CA TYR A 103 0.76 0.60 30.60
C TYR A 103 1.68 0.70 29.38
N GLY A 104 1.24 1.36 28.31
CA GLY A 104 1.99 1.50 27.05
C GLY A 104 1.40 0.67 25.92
N VAL A 105 2.26 0.27 24.98
CA VAL A 105 1.88 -0.51 23.80
C VAL A 105 2.14 -1.99 24.04
N GLY A 106 1.14 -2.83 23.75
CA GLY A 106 1.22 -4.28 23.93
C GLY A 106 0.38 -5.03 22.90
N ILE A 107 0.48 -6.35 22.88
CA ILE A 107 -0.40 -7.21 22.06
C ILE A 107 -1.43 -7.84 22.99
N ALA A 108 -2.70 -7.71 22.64
CA ALA A 108 -3.78 -8.28 23.41
C ALA A 108 -4.78 -9.03 22.53
N GLU A 109 -5.43 -10.04 23.12
CA GLU A 109 -6.56 -10.73 22.52
C GLU A 109 -7.86 -10.15 23.09
N PHE A 110 -8.78 -9.77 22.21
CA PHE A 110 -10.04 -9.14 22.59
C PHE A 110 -11.10 -10.20 22.92
N SER A 111 -11.83 -10.04 24.03
CA SER A 111 -12.91 -10.96 24.43
C SER A 111 -14.04 -10.24 25.15
N TYR A 112 -15.29 -10.64 24.89
CA TYR A 112 -16.44 -10.15 25.63
C TYR A 112 -16.65 -10.98 26.90
N LEU A 113 -16.86 -10.33 28.06
CA LEU A 113 -17.27 -11.01 29.28
C LEU A 113 -18.80 -11.02 29.43
N TYR A 114 -19.44 -9.89 29.15
CA TYR A 114 -20.90 -9.69 29.17
C TYR A 114 -21.31 -8.64 28.13
N LYS A 115 -22.62 -8.51 27.84
CA LYS A 115 -23.14 -7.46 26.93
C LYS A 115 -22.59 -6.10 27.38
N ASP A 116 -21.79 -5.48 26.53
CA ASP A 116 -21.16 -4.16 26.67
C ASP A 116 -19.92 -4.07 27.59
N GLU A 117 -19.46 -5.17 28.17
CA GLU A 117 -18.19 -5.25 28.90
C GLU A 117 -17.21 -6.20 28.18
N PHE A 118 -16.12 -5.63 27.66
CA PHE A 118 -15.03 -6.39 27.08
C PHE A 118 -13.78 -6.32 27.96
N VAL A 119 -12.97 -7.36 27.87
CA VAL A 119 -11.62 -7.39 28.41
C VAL A 119 -10.62 -7.70 27.32
N MET A 120 -9.43 -7.14 27.47
CA MET A 120 -8.31 -7.43 26.59
C MET A 120 -7.26 -8.18 27.39
N TYR A 121 -6.85 -9.35 26.89
CA TYR A 121 -5.82 -10.18 27.49
C TYR A 121 -4.44 -9.75 26.99
N ASP A 122 -3.75 -8.88 27.73
CA ASP A 122 -2.37 -8.51 27.45
C ASP A 122 -1.46 -9.74 27.59
N MET A 123 -0.89 -10.19 26.48
CA MET A 123 -0.05 -11.39 26.42
C MET A 123 1.34 -11.19 27.05
N GLY A 124 1.72 -9.96 27.42
CA GLY A 124 3.01 -9.64 28.02
C GLY A 124 2.97 -9.28 29.51
N ALA A 125 1.79 -9.08 30.10
CA ALA A 125 1.64 -8.58 31.46
C ALA A 125 1.27 -9.65 32.50
N SER A 126 1.76 -9.48 33.74
CA SER A 126 1.45 -10.35 34.88
C SER A 126 -0.01 -10.25 35.35
N ASN A 127 -0.73 -9.22 34.92
CA ASN A 127 -2.15 -9.00 35.20
C ASN A 127 -2.86 -8.75 33.86
N PRO A 128 -3.31 -9.82 33.17
CA PRO A 128 -3.55 -9.76 31.74
C PRO A 128 -4.86 -9.07 31.37
N ILE A 129 -5.75 -8.77 32.32
CA ILE A 129 -7.10 -8.30 32.02
C ILE A 129 -7.16 -6.77 32.05
N LEU A 130 -7.35 -6.15 30.88
CA LEU A 130 -7.57 -4.71 30.73
C LEU A 130 -9.04 -4.42 30.39
N SER A 131 -9.61 -3.39 31.02
CA SER A 131 -10.97 -2.91 30.70
C SER A 131 -10.97 -1.87 29.56
N LYS A 132 -12.17 -1.58 29.02
CA LYS A 132 -12.40 -0.55 27.99
C LYS A 132 -11.76 0.80 28.30
N ASP A 133 -11.85 1.26 29.54
CA ASP A 133 -11.33 2.57 29.94
C ASP A 133 -9.79 2.60 30.00
N GLN A 134 -9.16 1.42 30.06
CA GLN A 134 -7.71 1.27 30.13
C GLN A 134 -7.05 1.15 28.75
N VAL A 135 -7.81 0.91 27.69
CA VAL A 135 -7.32 0.80 26.31
C VAL A 135 -7.99 1.84 25.42
N LYS A 136 -7.25 2.89 25.10
CA LYS A 136 -7.78 4.01 24.31
C LYS A 136 -7.82 3.70 22.82
N PHE A 137 -6.78 3.04 22.32
CA PHE A 137 -6.63 2.76 20.91
C PHE A 137 -6.17 1.33 20.64
N TRP A 138 -6.50 0.82 19.47
CA TRP A 138 -6.00 -0.45 18.97
C TRP A 138 -5.70 -0.37 17.47
N GLN A 139 -4.95 -1.33 16.96
CA GLN A 139 -4.74 -1.54 15.54
C GLN A 139 -4.65 -3.04 15.23
N PRO A 140 -5.06 -3.49 14.04
CA PRO A 140 -4.84 -4.88 13.63
C PRO A 140 -3.36 -5.22 13.66
N LEU A 141 -3.03 -6.47 13.98
CA LEU A 141 -1.66 -6.95 13.80
C LEU A 141 -1.28 -6.81 12.32
N PRO A 142 -0.08 -6.31 11.99
CA PRO A 142 0.38 -6.29 10.62
C PRO A 142 0.41 -7.72 10.08
N ASP A 143 -0.07 -7.89 8.85
CA ASP A 143 0.07 -9.16 8.15
C ASP A 143 1.55 -9.56 8.17
N ALA A 144 1.83 -10.81 8.55
CA ALA A 144 3.19 -11.33 8.47
C ALA A 144 3.69 -11.10 7.03
N PRO A 145 4.95 -10.62 6.85
CA PRO A 145 5.52 -10.51 5.52
C PRO A 145 5.34 -11.85 4.81
N GLN A 146 4.55 -11.87 3.74
CA GLN A 146 4.49 -13.07 2.92
C GLN A 146 5.88 -13.24 2.34
N GLU A 147 6.61 -14.27 2.79
CA GLU A 147 7.85 -14.68 2.14
C GLU A 147 7.54 -14.82 0.65
N PRO A 148 8.34 -14.21 -0.24
CA PRO A 148 8.17 -14.44 -1.66
C PRO A 148 8.24 -15.94 -1.88
N ALA A 149 7.18 -16.51 -2.46
CA ALA A 149 7.21 -17.89 -2.93
C ALA A 149 8.41 -17.99 -3.89
N ASN A 150 9.45 -18.69 -3.44
CA ASN A 150 10.57 -19.05 -4.29
C ASN A 150 10.05 -20.08 -5.29
N ASP A 151 9.64 -19.61 -6.47
CA ASP A 151 9.56 -20.41 -7.69
C ASP A 151 10.89 -20.30 -8.46
#